data_AF-A0A6C0DRD0-F1
#
_entry.id   AF-A0A6C0DRD0-F1
#
_cell.length_a   1.000
_cell.length_b   1.000
_cell.length_c   1.000
_cell.angle_alpha   90.00
_cell.angle_beta   90.00
_cell.angle_gamma   90.00
#
_symmetry.space_group_name_H-M   'P 1'
#
loop_
_entity.id
_entity.type
_entity.pdbx_description
1 polymer ?
#
loop_
_entity_poly.entity_id
_entity_poly.type
_entity_poly.pdbx_seq_one_letter_code
_entity_poly.pdbx_strand_id
1 'polypeptide(L)'
;MFRAKTVRRAPKKPSASVSVDISGASTTTSNPGTATNTVERNSNVLSTENALSALLDAESKSAVHRPWLRLERGLRMRLLRAYVDKQTEMAQSERVDLLFALVEALDRKLLNSKSQITYNQETGEIVEINALKIIRPAESKVVFRIEPPNRSTKKVRRTSDSD
;
A
#
# COMPACT_ATOMS: atom_id res chain seq x y z
N MET A 1 8.30 -50.60 -27.98
CA MET A 1 7.82 -51.13 -26.67
C MET A 1 7.54 -49.96 -25.74
N PHE A 2 6.33 -49.98 -25.16
CA PHE A 2 5.67 -49.10 -24.18
C PHE A 2 6.61 -48.38 -23.17
N ARG A 3 6.33 -47.15 -22.70
CA ARG A 3 5.16 -46.80 -21.86
C ARG A 3 5.02 -45.28 -21.65
N ALA A 4 3.77 -44.80 -21.65
CA ALA A 4 3.33 -43.43 -21.36
C ALA A 4 3.32 -43.09 -19.85
N LYS A 5 3.35 -41.80 -19.50
CA LYS A 5 2.81 -41.30 -18.23
C LYS A 5 2.31 -39.85 -18.35
N THR A 6 1.02 -39.74 -18.62
CA THR A 6 0.20 -38.53 -18.55
C THR A 6 -0.21 -38.30 -17.09
N VAL A 7 0.05 -37.13 -16.51
CA VAL A 7 -0.52 -36.74 -15.21
C VAL A 7 -1.62 -35.71 -15.47
N ARG A 8 -2.87 -36.19 -15.42
CA ARG A 8 -4.07 -35.36 -15.32
C ARG A 8 -4.40 -35.16 -13.84
N ARG A 9 -4.66 -33.92 -13.41
CA ARG A 9 -5.45 -33.63 -12.20
C ARG A 9 -6.41 -32.49 -12.49
N ALA A 10 -7.69 -32.79 -12.33
CA ALA A 10 -8.80 -31.86 -12.22
C ALA A 10 -9.57 -32.22 -10.91
N PRO A 11 -10.72 -31.61 -10.61
CA PRO A 11 -10.89 -30.44 -9.75
C PRO A 11 -11.56 -30.80 -8.40
N LYS A 12 -11.48 -29.92 -7.40
CA LYS A 12 -12.32 -30.02 -6.18
C LYS A 12 -13.26 -28.82 -6.06
N LYS A 13 -14.52 -29.19 -5.82
CA LYS A 13 -15.78 -28.44 -5.82
C LYS A 13 -16.03 -27.71 -4.47
N PRO A 14 -17.14 -26.94 -4.35
CA PRO A 14 -17.30 -25.77 -3.48
C PRO A 14 -17.93 -26.12 -2.12
N SER A 15 -17.91 -25.19 -1.16
CA SER A 15 -19.03 -24.93 -0.24
C SER A 15 -18.74 -23.76 0.69
N ALA A 16 -19.72 -22.88 0.85
CA ALA A 16 -20.26 -22.37 2.13
C ALA A 16 -20.52 -20.85 2.07
N SER A 17 -21.73 -20.53 1.65
CA SER A 17 -22.46 -19.31 1.99
C SER A 17 -22.76 -19.28 3.49
N VAL A 18 -22.38 -18.20 4.17
CA VAL A 18 -22.82 -17.90 5.54
C VAL A 18 -23.66 -16.63 5.47
N SER A 19 -24.98 -16.82 5.58
CA SER A 19 -25.94 -15.76 5.86
C SER A 19 -25.89 -15.44 7.35
N VAL A 20 -25.79 -14.16 7.69
CA VAL A 20 -25.96 -13.69 9.07
C VAL A 20 -27.14 -12.72 9.08
N ASP A 21 -28.28 -13.24 9.53
CA ASP A 21 -29.42 -12.46 9.96
C ASP A 21 -29.07 -11.76 11.29
N ILE A 22 -29.22 -10.43 11.33
CA ILE A 22 -29.20 -9.65 12.57
C ILE A 22 -30.54 -8.91 12.66
N SER A 23 -31.57 -9.64 13.09
CA SER A 23 -32.76 -9.03 13.67
C SER A 23 -32.50 -8.81 15.16
N GLY A 24 -32.33 -7.55 15.55
CA GLY A 24 -32.13 -7.13 16.93
C GLY A 24 -32.96 -5.90 17.24
N ALA A 25 -34.25 -6.11 17.50
CA ALA A 25 -35.13 -5.10 18.09
C ALA A 25 -34.59 -4.73 19.48
N SER A 26 -34.36 -3.44 19.72
CA SER A 26 -34.08 -2.91 21.06
C SER A 26 -35.24 -2.03 21.49
N THR A 27 -35.97 -2.56 22.47
CA THR A 27 -37.09 -1.98 23.18
C THR A 27 -36.67 -0.71 23.90
N THR A 28 -37.40 0.37 23.67
CA THR A 28 -37.32 1.61 24.45
C THR A 28 -37.93 1.35 25.84
N THR A 29 -37.10 1.12 26.84
CA THR A 29 -37.52 1.13 28.25
C THR A 29 -37.13 2.46 28.86
N SER A 30 -38.10 3.37 28.93
CA SER A 30 -38.06 4.59 29.74
C SER A 30 -38.08 4.22 31.22
N ASN A 31 -37.12 4.75 31.99
CA ASN A 31 -37.23 4.82 33.44
C ASN A 31 -36.78 6.22 33.91
N PRO A 32 -37.62 6.98 34.63
CA PRO A 32 -37.25 8.26 35.21
C PRO A 32 -36.81 8.05 36.66
N GLY A 33 -35.66 8.60 37.05
CA GLY A 33 -35.26 8.54 38.45
C GLY A 33 -33.87 9.07 38.77
N THR A 34 -33.87 10.24 39.39
CA THR A 34 -32.85 10.77 40.31
C THR A 34 -31.65 11.47 39.69
N ALA A 35 -31.77 12.80 39.64
CA ALA A 35 -30.67 13.74 39.49
C ALA A 35 -29.71 13.65 40.68
N THR A 36 -28.41 13.60 40.39
CA THR A 36 -27.32 14.32 41.08
C THR A 36 -25.99 13.99 40.37
N ASN A 37 -25.17 15.03 40.13
CA ASN A 37 -23.84 15.05 39.49
C ASN A 37 -23.72 14.97 37.95
N THR A 38 -23.91 16.13 37.29
CA THR A 38 -23.72 16.35 35.84
C THR A 38 -22.69 17.45 35.52
N VAL A 39 -21.60 17.60 36.29
CA VAL A 39 -20.59 18.64 35.99
C VAL A 39 -19.15 18.11 35.83
N GLU A 40 -18.78 16.96 36.40
CA GLU A 40 -17.40 16.45 36.29
C GLU A 40 -17.14 15.42 35.18
N ARG A 41 -18.18 14.91 34.49
CA ARG A 41 -17.97 13.93 33.39
C ARG A 41 -17.45 14.56 32.10
N ASN A 42 -17.71 15.85 31.87
CA ASN A 42 -17.42 16.46 30.56
C ASN A 42 -15.92 16.79 30.38
N SER A 43 -15.20 17.18 31.42
CA SER A 43 -13.75 17.48 31.34
C SER A 43 -12.91 16.22 31.11
N ASN A 44 -13.33 15.10 31.68
CA ASN A 44 -12.64 13.82 31.52
C ASN A 44 -12.79 13.24 30.11
N VAL A 45 -14.00 13.33 29.53
CA VAL A 45 -14.25 12.89 28.14
C VAL A 45 -13.44 13.72 27.13
N LEU A 46 -13.40 15.05 27.28
CA LEU A 46 -12.58 15.91 26.41
C LEU A 46 -11.08 15.60 26.55
N SER A 47 -10.62 15.29 27.76
CA SER A 47 -9.22 14.93 28.02
C SER A 47 -8.86 13.57 27.40
N THR A 48 -9.76 12.58 27.43
CA THR A 48 -9.54 11.29 26.79
C THR A 48 -9.59 11.38 25.27
N GLU A 49 -10.51 12.16 24.69
CA GLU A 49 -10.57 12.37 23.23
C GLU A 49 -9.29 13.05 22.71
N ASN A 50 -8.78 14.05 23.44
CA ASN A 50 -7.52 14.70 23.12
C ASN A 50 -6.33 13.74 23.23
N ALA A 51 -6.29 12.89 24.27
CA ALA A 51 -5.25 11.88 24.44
C ALA A 51 -5.28 10.81 23.34
N LEU A 52 -6.47 10.37 22.93
CA LEU A 52 -6.65 9.43 21.82
C LEU A 52 -6.22 10.06 20.49
N SER A 53 -6.60 11.30 20.25
CA SER A 53 -6.20 12.05 19.04
C SER A 53 -4.67 12.20 18.97
N ALA A 54 -4.03 12.56 20.09
CA ALA A 54 -2.58 12.67 20.18
C ALA A 54 -1.87 11.33 19.94
N LEU A 55 -2.43 10.23 20.44
CA LEU A 55 -1.90 8.87 20.18
C LEU A 55 -1.99 8.50 18.70
N LEU A 56 -3.14 8.75 18.06
CA LEU A 56 -3.35 8.48 16.64
C LEU A 56 -2.44 9.34 15.75
N ASP A 57 -2.21 10.60 16.13
CA ASP A 57 -1.29 11.50 15.44
C ASP A 57 0.16 11.04 15.59
N ALA A 58 0.55 10.60 16.79
CA ALA A 58 1.88 10.06 17.04
C ALA A 58 2.12 8.78 16.23
N GLU A 59 1.14 7.88 16.17
CA GLU A 59 1.22 6.68 15.34
C GLU A 59 1.32 7.05 13.85
N SER A 60 0.48 7.95 13.38
CA SER A 60 0.46 8.42 11.99
C SER A 60 1.79 9.06 11.57
N LYS A 61 2.42 9.85 12.46
CA LYS A 61 3.75 10.43 12.25
C LYS A 61 4.83 9.36 12.27
N SER A 62 4.76 8.39 13.18
CA SER A 62 5.72 7.29 13.23
C SER A 62 5.66 6.39 11.97
N ALA A 63 4.49 6.31 11.33
CA ALA A 63 4.26 5.43 10.20
C ALA A 63 5.11 5.80 8.98
N VAL A 64 5.45 7.08 8.78
CA VAL A 64 6.32 7.51 7.66
C VAL A 64 7.77 7.10 7.86
N HIS A 65 8.24 6.89 9.08
CA HIS A 65 9.63 6.48 9.31
C HIS A 65 9.87 4.98 9.06
N ARG A 66 8.82 4.24 8.70
CA ARG A 66 8.94 2.81 8.37
C ARG A 66 9.63 2.66 6.99
N PRO A 67 10.42 1.59 6.78
CA PRO A 67 10.98 1.30 5.48
C PRO A 67 9.89 1.18 4.41
N TRP A 68 10.16 1.63 3.17
CA TRP A 68 9.19 1.64 2.06
C TRP A 68 8.33 0.37 1.93
N LEU A 69 8.97 -0.79 2.04
CA LEU A 69 8.35 -2.12 1.99
C LEU A 69 7.32 -2.41 3.10
N ARG A 70 7.43 -1.72 4.23
CA ARG A 70 6.55 -1.84 5.40
C ARG A 70 5.52 -0.71 5.50
N LEU A 71 5.56 0.27 4.59
CA LEU A 71 4.53 1.30 4.52
C LEU A 71 3.22 0.69 4.02
N GLU A 72 2.11 1.16 4.57
CA GLU A 72 0.77 0.81 4.09
C GLU A 72 0.57 1.31 2.66
N ARG A 73 -0.27 0.61 1.87
CA ARG A 73 -0.54 1.00 0.46
C ARG A 73 -1.05 2.44 0.36
N GLY A 74 -1.93 2.85 1.25
CA GLY A 74 -2.46 4.22 1.29
C GLY A 74 -1.37 5.26 1.54
N LEU A 75 -0.41 4.95 2.41
CA LEU A 75 0.71 5.84 2.71
C LEU A 75 1.66 5.96 1.50
N ARG A 76 1.98 4.84 0.85
CA ARG A 76 2.77 4.86 -0.41
C ARG A 76 2.09 5.69 -1.49
N MET A 77 0.77 5.55 -1.63
CA MET A 77 -0.03 6.35 -2.57
C MET A 77 0.09 7.86 -2.30
N ARG A 78 -0.05 8.26 -1.04
CA ARG A 78 0.11 9.67 -0.63
C ARG A 78 1.50 10.19 -0.97
N LEU A 79 2.54 9.41 -0.71
CA LEU A 79 3.93 9.78 -1.01
C LEU A 79 4.21 9.87 -2.52
N LEU A 80 3.64 8.98 -3.33
CA LEU A 80 3.75 9.06 -4.80
C LEU A 80 3.07 10.33 -5.36
N ARG A 81 1.92 10.73 -4.80
CA ARG A 81 1.28 11.99 -5.17
C ARG A 81 2.18 13.18 -4.83
N ALA A 82 2.70 13.22 -3.62
CA ALA A 82 3.63 14.28 -3.19
C ALA A 82 4.89 14.33 -4.08
N TYR A 83 5.40 13.19 -4.53
CA TYR A 83 6.52 13.13 -5.48
C TYR A 83 6.16 13.75 -6.84
N VAL A 84 5.00 13.42 -7.40
CA VAL A 84 4.55 13.99 -8.68
C VAL A 84 4.26 15.49 -8.57
N ASP A 85 3.72 15.94 -7.43
CA ASP A 85 3.40 17.35 -7.18
C ASP A 85 4.66 18.22 -7.13
N LYS A 86 5.78 17.68 -6.62
CA LYS A 86 7.09 18.34 -6.63
C LYS A 86 7.65 18.55 -8.04
N GLN A 87 7.17 17.79 -9.02
CA GLN A 87 7.67 17.84 -10.39
C GLN A 87 6.98 18.96 -11.18
N THR A 88 7.35 20.20 -10.88
CA THR A 88 6.75 21.41 -11.50
C THR A 88 7.19 21.65 -12.95
N GLU A 89 8.24 20.96 -13.40
CA GLU A 89 8.80 21.10 -14.74
C GLU A 89 7.95 20.41 -15.83
N MET A 90 6.99 19.56 -15.46
CA MET A 90 6.15 18.82 -16.40
C MET A 90 4.76 19.46 -16.52
N ALA A 91 4.13 19.25 -17.68
CA ALA A 91 2.75 19.71 -17.88
C ALA A 91 1.78 18.95 -16.95
N GLN A 92 0.64 19.58 -16.63
CA GLN A 92 -0.37 18.96 -15.76
C GLN A 92 -0.86 17.61 -16.31
N SER A 93 -1.01 17.50 -17.63
CA SER A 93 -1.39 16.25 -18.30
C SER A 93 -0.36 15.15 -18.07
N GLU A 94 0.93 15.46 -18.24
CA GLU A 94 2.04 14.52 -18.03
C GLU A 94 2.15 14.08 -16.57
N ARG A 95 1.90 14.99 -15.61
CA ARG A 95 1.84 14.64 -14.18
C ARG A 95 0.75 13.63 -13.88
N VAL A 96 -0.43 13.78 -14.49
CA VAL A 96 -1.53 12.82 -14.33
C VAL A 96 -1.15 11.45 -14.91
N ASP A 97 -0.54 11.41 -16.08
CA ASP A 97 -0.09 10.15 -16.71
C ASP A 97 1.03 9.48 -15.90
N LEU A 98 1.97 10.26 -15.36
CA LEU A 98 3.02 9.78 -14.48
C LEU A 98 2.43 9.17 -13.21
N LEU A 99 1.50 9.87 -12.56
CA LEU A 99 0.83 9.35 -11.37
C LEU A 99 0.11 8.04 -11.70
N PHE A 100 -0.61 7.98 -12.81
CA PHE A 100 -1.28 6.76 -13.24
C PHE A 100 -0.31 5.58 -13.42
N ALA A 101 0.81 5.80 -14.11
CA ALA A 101 1.84 4.78 -14.30
C ALA A 101 2.46 4.31 -12.97
N LEU A 102 2.66 5.23 -12.01
CA LEU A 102 3.17 4.91 -10.68
C LEU A 102 2.19 4.08 -9.84
N VAL A 103 0.90 4.42 -9.91
CA VAL A 103 -0.16 3.64 -9.24
C VAL A 103 -0.25 2.24 -9.82
N GLU A 104 -0.26 2.12 -11.14
CA GLU A 104 -0.30 0.82 -11.81
C GLU A 104 0.93 -0.03 -11.45
N ALA A 105 2.12 0.58 -11.40
CA ALA A 105 3.34 -0.09 -11.00
C ALA A 105 3.33 -0.53 -9.53
N LEU A 106 2.74 0.27 -8.64
CA LEU A 106 2.56 -0.09 -7.24
C LEU A 106 1.66 -1.33 -7.12
N ASP A 107 0.54 -1.35 -7.85
CA ASP A 107 -0.43 -2.46 -7.83
C ASP A 107 0.16 -3.74 -8.43
N ARG A 108 0.98 -3.60 -9.47
CA ARG A 108 1.77 -4.71 -10.06
C ARG A 108 2.99 -5.12 -9.21
N LYS A 109 3.19 -4.52 -8.03
CA LYS A 109 4.32 -4.77 -7.12
C LYS A 109 5.69 -4.52 -7.76
N LEU A 110 5.75 -3.68 -8.80
CA LEU A 110 6.99 -3.28 -9.48
C LEU A 110 7.79 -2.25 -8.69
N LEU A 111 7.28 -1.77 -7.56
CA LEU A 111 7.95 -0.80 -6.70
C LEU A 111 8.30 -1.40 -5.32
N ASN A 112 8.31 -2.74 -5.19
CA ASN A 112 8.61 -3.41 -3.92
C ASN A 112 10.10 -3.68 -3.69
N SER A 113 10.99 -3.36 -4.64
CA SER A 113 12.43 -3.52 -4.41
C SER A 113 13.07 -2.21 -3.93
N LYS A 114 13.99 -2.32 -2.97
CA LYS A 114 14.86 -1.19 -2.55
C LYS A 114 15.67 -0.62 -3.73
N SER A 115 15.94 -1.43 -4.76
CA SER A 115 16.67 -0.97 -5.95
C SER A 115 15.85 -0.08 -6.87
N GLN A 116 14.52 -0.08 -6.74
CA GLN A 116 13.61 0.60 -7.67
C GLN A 116 13.14 1.96 -7.16
N ILE A 117 13.24 2.20 -5.86
CA ILE A 117 12.86 3.46 -5.20
C ILE A 117 13.89 3.80 -4.15
N THR A 118 14.39 5.04 -4.21
CA THR A 118 15.19 5.67 -3.18
C THR A 118 14.26 6.46 -2.27
N TYR A 119 14.07 5.95 -1.05
CA TYR A 119 13.18 6.53 -0.05
C TYR A 119 13.96 7.00 1.17
N ASN A 120 13.80 8.27 1.56
CA ASN A 120 14.37 8.80 2.78
C ASN A 120 13.40 8.56 3.95
N GLN A 121 13.78 7.67 4.86
CA GLN A 121 12.98 7.31 6.04
C GLN A 121 12.95 8.43 7.09
N GLU A 122 13.96 9.31 7.12
CA GLU A 122 14.02 10.40 8.09
C GLU A 122 13.06 11.53 7.72
N THR A 123 13.07 11.93 6.44
CA THR A 123 12.18 12.99 5.95
C THR A 123 10.80 12.46 5.55
N GLY A 124 10.69 11.15 5.33
CA GLY A 124 9.46 10.52 4.86
C GLY A 124 9.18 10.79 3.38
N GLU A 125 10.20 11.12 2.58
CA GLU A 125 10.06 11.55 1.19
C GLU A 125 10.68 10.57 0.18
N ILE A 126 10.07 10.47 -1.00
CA ILE A 126 10.65 9.77 -2.14
C ILE A 126 11.69 10.69 -2.78
N VAL A 127 12.94 10.24 -2.83
CA VAL A 127 14.04 10.99 -3.44
C VAL A 127 14.08 10.74 -4.94
N GLU A 128 14.00 9.45 -5.34
CA GLU A 128 14.09 9.06 -6.74
C GLU A 128 13.36 7.74 -7.00
N ILE A 129 12.83 7.58 -8.21
CA ILE A 129 12.23 6.34 -8.71
C ILE A 129 13.09 5.78 -9.84
N ASN A 130 14.08 4.96 -9.49
CA ASN A 130 15.09 4.40 -10.41
C ASN A 130 14.47 3.52 -11.51
N ALA A 131 13.30 2.93 -11.26
CA ALA A 131 12.62 2.06 -12.22
C ALA A 131 11.81 2.82 -13.29
N LEU A 132 11.73 4.15 -13.18
CA LEU A 132 10.98 4.99 -14.11
C LEU A 132 11.74 5.18 -15.42
N LYS A 133 11.15 4.74 -16.52
CA LYS A 133 11.59 5.09 -17.88
C LYS A 133 10.60 6.08 -18.50
N ILE A 134 11.15 7.20 -18.94
CA ILE A 134 10.43 8.22 -19.70
C ILE A 134 10.74 7.97 -21.17
N ILE A 135 9.73 7.56 -21.93
CA ILE A 135 9.84 7.35 -23.38
C ILE A 135 9.26 8.59 -24.04
N ARG A 136 10.12 9.39 -24.68
CA ARG A 136 9.74 10.55 -25.50
C ARG A 136 9.86 10.20 -26.98
N PRO A 137 8.83 9.60 -27.58
CA PRO A 137 8.79 9.38 -29.03
C PRO A 137 8.72 10.73 -29.77
N ALA A 138 9.33 10.80 -30.96
CA ALA A 138 9.49 12.05 -31.71
C ALA A 138 8.17 12.71 -32.16
N GLU A 139 7.07 11.96 -32.23
CA GLU A 139 5.79 12.41 -32.80
C GLU A 139 4.58 12.16 -31.89
N SER A 140 4.76 11.58 -30.70
CA SER A 140 3.62 11.20 -29.85
C SER A 140 3.80 11.59 -28.38
N LYS A 141 2.71 11.43 -27.62
CA LYS A 141 2.63 11.79 -26.20
C LYS A 141 3.69 11.03 -25.39
N VAL A 142 4.29 11.69 -24.40
CA VAL A 142 5.27 11.09 -23.48
C VAL A 142 4.63 9.88 -22.79
N VAL A 143 5.32 8.73 -22.83
CA VAL A 143 4.86 7.50 -22.19
C VAL A 143 5.75 7.19 -21.00
N PHE A 144 5.13 7.05 -19.83
CA PHE A 144 5.80 6.65 -18.60
C PHE A 144 5.66 5.14 -18.41
N ARG A 145 6.78 4.43 -18.26
CA ARG A 145 6.79 2.99 -18.02
C ARG A 145 7.71 2.63 -16.87
N ILE A 146 7.22 1.80 -15.95
CA ILE A 146 8.04 1.23 -14.88
C ILE A 146 8.56 -0.13 -15.32
N GLU A 147 9.88 -0.31 -15.29
CA GLU A 147 10.50 -1.59 -15.61
C GLU A 147 10.56 -2.51 -14.39
N PRO A 148 10.28 -3.81 -14.58
CA PRO A 148 10.49 -4.79 -13.52
C PRO A 148 11.98 -4.85 -13.14
N PRO A 149 12.28 -5.23 -11.88
CA PRO A 149 13.66 -5.33 -11.46
C PRO A 149 14.33 -6.45 -12.26
N ASN A 150 15.50 -6.19 -12.84
CA ASN A 150 16.32 -7.19 -13.54
C ASN A 150 16.77 -8.27 -12.56
N ARG A 151 15.91 -9.25 -12.27
CA ARG A 151 16.25 -10.46 -11.52
C ARG A 151 17.03 -11.39 -12.44
N SER A 152 18.29 -11.04 -12.72
CA SER A 152 19.21 -12.00 -13.33
C SER A 152 19.56 -13.05 -12.28
N THR A 153 18.83 -14.15 -12.25
CA THR A 153 19.22 -15.34 -11.50
C THR A 153 20.36 -16.02 -12.25
N LYS A 154 21.58 -15.49 -12.15
CA LYS A 154 22.77 -16.27 -12.52
C LYS A 154 22.89 -17.41 -11.51
N LYS A 155 22.33 -18.55 -11.86
CA LYS A 155 22.53 -19.82 -11.15
C LYS A 155 24.02 -20.16 -11.26
N VAL A 156 24.79 -19.78 -10.24
CA VAL A 156 26.18 -20.20 -10.08
C VAL A 156 26.14 -21.73 -9.92
N ARG A 157 26.39 -22.46 -11.01
CA ARG A 157 26.66 -23.89 -10.95
C ARG A 157 28.03 -24.03 -10.30
N ARG A 158 28.06 -24.48 -9.04
CA ARG A 158 29.28 -25.01 -8.43
C ARG A 158 29.70 -26.23 -9.24
N THR A 159 30.77 -26.11 -10.01
CA THR A 159 31.51 -27.24 -10.55
C THR A 159 32.32 -27.80 -9.39
N SER A 160 31.93 -28.97 -8.90
CA SER A 160 32.74 -29.76 -7.99
C SER A 160 33.89 -30.35 -8.78
N ASP A 161 35.07 -29.75 -8.62
CA ASP A 161 36.36 -30.31 -9.00
C ASP A 161 36.58 -31.58 -8.17
N SER A 162 36.87 -32.70 -8.82
CA SER A 162 37.21 -33.98 -8.20
C SER A 162 38.66 -34.29 -8.56
N ASP A 163 39.51 -34.43 -7.55
CA ASP A 163 40.88 -34.95 -7.61
C ASP A 163 40.85 -36.45 -7.26
#